data_AF-A0A7C7CKK3-F1
#
_entry.id   AF-A0A7C7CKK3-F1
#
_cell.length_a   1.000
_cell.length_b   1.000
_cell.length_c   1.000
_cell.angle_alpha   90.00
_cell.angle_beta   90.00
_cell.angle_gamma   90.00
#
_symmetry.space_group_name_H-M   'P 1'
#
loop_
_entity.id
_entity.type
_entity.pdbx_description
1 polymer ?
#
loop_
_entity_poly.entity_id
_entity_poly.type
_entity_poly.pdbx_seq_one_letter_code
_entity_poly.pdbx_strand_id
1 'polypeptide(L)'
;MPETTIQKGQEIELTIDSLAYGGRGVSKVDGYVIFVKNSIPGQKVRALVYRKKKGFAEARPLEILEESAFKVDAPCEHFNFCGGCSV
;
A
#
# COMPACT_ATOMS: atom_id res chain seq x y z
N MET A 1 -19.66 -18.49 -2.54
CA MET A 1 -18.73 -18.25 -1.41
C MET A 1 -17.41 -17.86 -2.04
N PRO A 2 -16.97 -16.59 -2.03
CA PRO A 2 -15.76 -16.23 -2.75
C PRO A 2 -14.56 -16.66 -1.90
N GLU A 3 -13.89 -17.70 -2.38
CA GLU A 3 -12.61 -18.15 -1.83
C GLU A 3 -11.56 -17.13 -2.26
N THR A 4 -11.33 -16.10 -1.45
CA THR A 4 -10.21 -15.14 -1.66
C THR A 4 -8.89 -15.85 -1.35
N THR A 5 -8.59 -16.91 -2.10
CA THR A 5 -7.29 -17.59 -2.09
C THR A 5 -6.32 -16.67 -2.81
N ILE A 6 -5.79 -15.69 -2.09
CA ILE A 6 -4.72 -14.83 -2.60
C ILE A 6 -3.57 -15.75 -3.07
N GLN A 7 -3.23 -15.70 -4.35
CA GLN A 7 -2.13 -16.47 -4.95
C GLN A 7 -0.88 -15.61 -5.16
N LYS A 8 0.28 -16.26 -5.14
CA LYS A 8 1.55 -15.60 -5.49
C LYS A 8 1.56 -15.30 -7.00
N GLY A 9 1.84 -14.06 -7.37
CA GLY A 9 1.81 -13.58 -8.76
C GLY A 9 0.45 -13.08 -9.22
N GLN A 10 -0.55 -13.07 -8.34
CA GLN A 10 -1.86 -12.51 -8.64
C GLN A 10 -1.85 -10.99 -8.43
N GLU A 11 -2.47 -10.29 -9.36
CA GLU A 11 -2.80 -8.87 -9.24
C GLU A 11 -4.15 -8.74 -8.53
N ILE A 12 -4.19 -7.93 -7.49
CA ILE A 12 -5.40 -7.64 -6.72
C ILE A 12 -5.51 -6.14 -6.50
N GLU A 13 -6.73 -5.61 -6.63
CA GLU A 13 -7.01 -4.23 -6.27
C GLU A 13 -7.16 -4.12 -4.75
N LEU A 14 -6.35 -3.26 -4.15
CA LEU A 14 -6.34 -3.06 -2.71
C LEU A 14 -6.54 -1.59 -2.42
N THR A 15 -7.50 -1.31 -1.54
CA THR A 15 -7.61 0.00 -0.92
C THR A 15 -6.76 0.00 0.34
N ILE A 16 -5.84 0.95 0.43
CA ILE A 16 -5.00 1.10 1.61
C ILE A 16 -5.83 1.73 2.71
N ASP A 17 -6.03 0.98 3.78
CA ASP A 17 -6.86 1.40 4.91
C ASP A 17 -6.05 2.21 5.94
N SER A 18 -4.77 1.84 6.11
CA SER A 18 -3.88 2.44 7.10
C SER A 18 -2.43 2.42 6.66
N LEU A 19 -1.58 3.23 7.28
CA LEU A 19 -0.13 3.18 7.10
C LEU A 19 0.50 2.47 8.31
N ALA A 20 1.31 1.43 8.05
CA ALA A 20 2.19 0.83 9.05
C ALA A 20 3.52 1.58 9.14
N TYR A 21 4.17 1.44 10.30
CA TYR A 21 5.52 1.94 10.56
C TYR A 21 6.50 1.55 9.44
N GLY A 22 7.27 2.54 8.96
CA GLY A 22 8.22 2.35 7.86
C GLY A 22 7.65 2.57 6.46
N GLY A 23 6.57 3.34 6.30
CA GLY A 23 6.07 3.78 4.99
C GLY A 23 5.38 2.68 4.18
N ARG A 24 4.78 1.69 4.85
CA ARG A 24 4.08 0.58 4.20
C ARG A 24 2.58 0.77 4.36
N GLY A 25 1.83 0.79 3.27
CA GLY A 25 0.38 0.73 3.36
C GLY A 25 -0.08 -0.65 3.81
N VAL A 26 -1.13 -0.66 4.59
CA VAL A 26 -1.82 -1.84 5.06
C VAL A 26 -3.20 -1.84 4.45
N SER A 27 -3.53 -2.91 3.76
CA SER A 27 -4.87 -3.20 3.28
C SER A 27 -5.37 -4.46 3.99
N LYS A 28 -6.65 -4.48 4.36
CA LYS A 28 -7.27 -5.61 5.03
C LYS A 28 -8.39 -6.15 4.14
N VAL A 29 -8.24 -7.39 3.69
CA VAL A 29 -9.21 -8.06 2.83
C VAL A 29 -9.72 -9.29 3.57
N ASP A 30 -11.03 -9.35 3.87
CA ASP A 30 -11.67 -10.48 4.55
C ASP A 30 -10.96 -10.93 5.85
N GLY A 31 -10.41 -9.98 6.62
CA GLY A 31 -9.66 -10.27 7.85
C GLY A 31 -8.18 -10.59 7.64
N TYR A 32 -7.72 -10.67 6.40
CA TYR A 32 -6.32 -10.95 6.04
C TYR A 32 -5.55 -9.66 5.75
N VAL A 33 -4.38 -9.52 6.37
CA VAL A 33 -3.55 -8.31 6.28
C VAL A 33 -2.62 -8.40 5.08
N ILE A 34 -2.64 -7.37 4.24
CA ILE A 34 -1.80 -7.28 3.05
C ILE A 34 -0.96 -6.00 3.15
N PHE A 35 0.35 -6.18 3.17
CA PHE A 35 1.31 -5.09 3.21
C PHE A 35 1.66 -4.68 1.79
N VAL A 36 1.42 -3.41 1.46
CA VAL A 36 1.76 -2.80 0.19
C VAL A 36 2.88 -1.80 0.44
N LYS A 37 4.02 -1.94 -0.25
CA LYS A 37 5.11 -0.96 -0.16
C LYS A 37 4.75 0.31 -0.96
N ASN A 38 5.24 1.48 -0.54
CA ASN A 38 5.07 2.74 -1.29
C ASN A 38 3.61 3.11 -1.57
N SER A 39 2.75 2.98 -0.57
CA SER A 39 1.32 3.24 -0.73
C SER A 39 0.77 4.01 0.46
N ILE A 40 -0.07 4.99 0.19
CA ILE A 40 -0.60 5.94 1.18
C ILE A 40 -2.02 5.52 1.58
N PRO A 41 -2.43 5.68 2.86
CA PRO A 41 -3.81 5.46 3.28
C PRO A 41 -4.81 6.27 2.45
N GLY A 42 -5.92 5.64 2.09
CA GLY A 42 -6.95 6.18 1.21
C GLY A 42 -6.65 6.05 -0.29
N GLN A 43 -5.50 5.50 -0.70
CA GLN A 43 -5.24 5.21 -2.12
C GLN A 43 -5.81 3.85 -2.50
N LYS A 44 -6.36 3.76 -3.71
CA LYS A 44 -6.69 2.48 -4.34
C LYS A 44 -5.59 2.14 -5.34
N VAL A 45 -4.90 1.04 -5.10
CA VAL A 45 -3.78 0.60 -5.94
C VAL A 45 -3.98 -0.83 -6.40
N ARG A 46 -3.61 -1.11 -7.64
CA ARG A 46 -3.49 -2.47 -8.14
C ARG A 46 -2.16 -3.02 -7.66
N ALA A 47 -2.20 -4.01 -6.77
CA ALA A 47 -1.01 -4.56 -6.17
C ALA A 47 -0.77 -6.02 -6.61
N LEU A 48 0.48 -6.35 -6.92
CA LEU A 48 0.92 -7.71 -7.21
C LEU A 48 1.40 -8.40 -5.94
N VAL A 49 0.76 -9.49 -5.56
CA VAL A 49 1.18 -10.30 -4.40
C VAL A 49 2.41 -11.11 -4.77
N TYR A 50 3.57 -10.72 -4.26
CA TYR A 50 4.81 -11.45 -4.53
C TYR A 50 5.13 -12.47 -3.42
N ARG A 51 4.56 -12.31 -2.23
CA ARG A 51 4.80 -13.21 -1.09
C ARG A 51 3.54 -13.38 -0.25
N LYS A 52 3.22 -14.62 0.09
CA LYS A 52 2.14 -14.98 1.00
C LYS A 52 2.71 -15.67 2.24
N LYS A 53 2.28 -15.28 3.43
CA LYS A 53 2.57 -15.95 4.71
C LYS A 53 1.28 -16.35 5.41
N LYS A 54 1.35 -17.15 6.48
CA LYS A 54 0.14 -17.62 7.18
C LYS A 54 -0.69 -16.50 7.84
N GLY A 55 -0.07 -15.38 8.22
CA GLY A 55 -0.75 -14.25 8.87
C GLY A 55 -0.88 -12.97 8.04
N PHE A 56 -0.13 -12.85 6.93
CA PHE A 56 -0.17 -11.67 6.07
C PHE A 56 0.39 -11.99 4.68
N ALA A 57 0.02 -11.18 3.69
CA ALA A 57 0.70 -11.14 2.39
C ALA A 57 1.51 -9.86 2.22
N GLU A 58 2.51 -9.94 1.36
CA GLU A 58 3.25 -8.78 0.89
C GLU A 58 2.98 -8.62 -0.61
N ALA A 59 2.60 -7.41 -0.98
CA ALA A 59 2.31 -7.00 -2.33
C ALA A 59 3.09 -5.74 -2.68
N ARG A 60 3.30 -5.51 -3.97
CA ARG A 60 3.86 -4.27 -4.50
C ARG A 60 2.83 -3.56 -5.37
N PRO A 61 2.67 -2.24 -5.28
CA PRO A 61 1.79 -1.52 -6.19
C PRO A 61 2.37 -1.61 -7.61
N LEU A 62 1.53 -1.95 -8.56
CA LEU A 62 1.80 -1.90 -9.99
C LEU A 62 1.27 -0.60 -10.59
N GLU A 63 0.05 -0.23 -10.20
CA GLU A 63 -0.65 0.93 -10.74
C GLU A 63 -1.51 1.57 -9.63
N ILE A 64 -1.62 2.90 -9.64
CA ILE A 64 -2.52 3.64 -8.75
C ILE A 64 -3.81 3.88 -9.52
N LEU A 65 -4.89 3.25 -9.07
CA LEU A 65 -6.21 3.36 -9.70
C LEU A 65 -6.95 4.59 -9.19
N GLU A 66 -6.77 4.90 -7.91
CA GLU A 66 -7.38 6.06 -7.27
C GLU A 66 -6.36 6.72 -6.35
N GLU A 67 -6.10 8.00 -6.59
CA GLU A 67 -5.26 8.79 -5.72
C GLU A 67 -6.02 9.16 -4.44
N SER A 68 -5.31 9.15 -3.32
CA SER A 68 -5.87 9.52 -2.03
C SER A 68 -5.90 11.03 -1.94
N ALA A 69 -6.96 11.57 -1.33
CA ALA A 69 -6.99 12.97 -0.91
C ALA A 69 -5.89 13.32 0.12
N PHE A 70 -5.28 12.31 0.75
CA PHE A 70 -4.09 12.47 1.62
C PHE A 70 -2.77 12.53 0.85
N LYS A 71 -2.78 12.35 -0.48
CA LYS A 71 -1.62 12.65 -1.31
C LYS A 71 -1.46 14.17 -1.34
N VAL A 72 -0.76 14.67 -0.33
CA VAL A 72 -0.24 16.03 -0.37
C VAL A 72 0.95 15.98 -1.32
N ASP A 73 0.83 16.60 -2.49
CA ASP A 73 2.01 16.94 -3.30
C ASP A 73 2.98 17.66 -2.37
N ALA A 74 4.18 17.10 -2.19
CA ALA A 74 5.18 17.71 -1.33
C ALA A 74 5.40 19.15 -1.83
N PRO A 75 5.04 20.19 -1.05
CA PRO A 75 4.97 21.56 -1.57
C PRO A 75 6.36 22.21 -1.77
N CYS A 76 7.43 21.42 -1.82
CA CYS A 76 8.78 21.93 -1.73
C CYS A 76 9.75 21.18 -2.64
N GLU A 77 10.19 21.87 -3.71
CA GLU A 77 11.29 21.47 -4.60
C GLU A 77 12.64 21.28 -3.87
N HIS A 78 12.72 21.64 -2.58
CA HIS A 78 13.93 21.56 -1.74
C HIS A 78 13.98 20.37 -0.77
N PHE A 79 13.03 19.43 -0.80
CA PHE A 79 13.01 18.30 0.14
C PHE A 79 14.26 17.38 0.07
N ASN A 80 15.04 17.45 -1.02
CA ASN A 80 16.30 16.73 -1.14
C ASN A 80 17.48 17.34 -0.36
N PHE A 81 17.35 18.56 0.20
CA PHE A 81 18.49 19.29 0.76
C PHE A 81 18.37 19.72 2.22
N CYS A 82 17.18 19.72 2.81
CA CYS A 82 17.00 20.20 4.19
C CYS A 82 16.53 19.07 5.10
N GLY A 83 17.46 18.52 5.88
CA GLY A 83 17.20 17.54 6.95
C GLY A 83 16.45 18.12 8.17
N GLY A 84 15.49 19.01 7.95
CA GLY A 84 14.78 19.74 9.01
C GLY A 84 13.33 19.28 9.25
N CYS A 85 12.72 18.53 8.34
CA CYS A 85 11.34 18.07 8.52
C CYS A 85 11.34 16.61 8.99
N SER A 86 11.35 16.45 10.31
CA SER A 86 10.96 15.19 10.96
C SER A 86 9.50 14.91 10.67
N VAL A 87 9.25 13.63 10.39
CA VAL A 87 7.94 12.94 10.37
C VAL A 87 7.04 13.29 11.54
#